data_AF-A0A0F9J471-F1
#
_entry.id   AF-A0A0F9J471-F1
#
_cell.length_a   1.000
_cell.length_b   1.000
_cell.length_c   1.000
_cell.angle_alpha   90.00
_cell.angle_beta   90.00
_cell.angle_gamma   90.00
#
_symmetry.space_group_name_H-M   'P 1'
#
loop_
_entity.id
_entity.type
_entity.pdbx_description
1 polymer ?
#
loop_
_entity_poly.entity_id
_entity_poly.type
_entity_poly.pdbx_seq_one_letter_code
_entity_poly.pdbx_strand_id
1 'polypeptide(L)' 'MTEYESLLDKLLEQKPELLRSDIEERIKQKKDKIGAGYLTDQGALFLIASDLGV' A
#
# COMPACT_ATOMS: atom_id res chain seq x y z
N MET A 1 11.25 -7.65 -11.02
CA MET A 1 10.15 -7.39 -10.09
C MET A 1 10.75 -6.66 -8.90
N THR A 2 10.24 -5.49 -8.53
CA THR A 2 10.73 -4.74 -7.35
C THR A 2 10.07 -5.29 -6.09
N GLU A 3 10.63 -5.00 -4.91
CA GLU A 3 10.03 -5.43 -3.64
C GLU A 3 8.63 -4.86 -3.42
N TYR A 4 8.39 -3.64 -3.89
CA TYR A 4 7.06 -3.01 -3.90
C TYR A 4 6.03 -3.83 -4.69
N GLU A 5 6.34 -4.20 -5.93
CA GLU A 5 5.41 -4.99 -6.77
C GLU A 5 5.11 -6.34 -6.11
N SER A 6 6.12 -7.03 -5.57
CA SER A 6 5.93 -8.30 -4.88
C SER A 6 5.04 -8.19 -3.63
N LEU A 7 5.12 -7.09 -2.90
CA LEU A 7 4.25 -6.84 -1.73
C LEU A 7 2.82 -6.49 -2.15
N LEU A 8 2.69 -5.68 -3.20
CA LEU A 8 1.40 -5.29 -3.75
C LEU A 8 0.64 -6.50 -4.27
N ASP A 9 1.30 -7.37 -5.02
CA ASP A 9 0.72 -8.60 -5.55
C ASP A 9 0.21 -9.50 -4.41
N LYS A 10 1.04 -9.74 -3.38
CA LYS A 10 0.62 -10.51 -2.20
C LYS A 10 -0.56 -9.91 -1.45
N LEU A 11 -0.65 -8.57 -1.41
CA LEU A 11 -1.79 -7.89 -0.77
C LEU A 11 -3.07 -8.10 -1.58
N LEU A 12 -2.99 -7.99 -2.91
CA LEU A 12 -4.12 -8.20 -3.82
C LEU A 12 -4.56 -9.68 -3.85
N GLU A 13 -3.64 -10.62 -3.71
CA GLU A 13 -3.97 -12.05 -3.56
C GLU A 13 -4.77 -12.33 -2.29
N GLN A 14 -4.44 -11.64 -1.18
CA GLN A 14 -5.17 -11.79 0.09
C GLN A 14 -6.48 -11.01 0.15
N LYS A 15 -6.58 -9.93 -0.64
CA LYS A 15 -7.74 -9.02 -0.69
C LYS A 15 -8.16 -8.80 -2.15
N PRO A 16 -8.68 -9.83 -2.83
CA PRO A 16 -9.05 -9.76 -4.25
C PRO A 16 -10.20 -8.79 -4.54
N GLU A 17 -10.90 -8.32 -3.51
CA GLU A 17 -11.91 -7.26 -3.60
C GLU A 17 -11.31 -5.86 -3.82
N LEU A 18 -10.00 -5.67 -3.59
CA LEU A 18 -9.31 -4.41 -3.82
C LEU A 18 -8.67 -4.40 -5.20
N LEU A 19 -8.77 -3.27 -5.88
CA LEU A 19 -8.02 -3.02 -7.11
C LEU A 19 -6.68 -2.36 -6.78
N ARG A 20 -5.70 -2.56 -7.67
CA ARG A 20 -4.40 -1.87 -7.59
C ARG A 20 -4.56 -0.35 -7.44
N SER A 21 -5.49 0.25 -8.18
CA SER A 21 -5.80 1.68 -8.10
C SER A 21 -6.29 2.11 -6.71
N ASP A 22 -7.03 1.24 -5.99
CA ASP A 22 -7.50 1.55 -4.65
C ASP A 22 -6.34 1.61 -3.65
N ILE A 23 -5.35 0.71 -3.82
CA ILE A 23 -4.15 0.70 -2.99
C ILE A 23 -3.28 1.93 -3.28
N GLU A 24 -3.08 2.26 -4.55
CA GLU A 24 -2.29 3.43 -4.95
C GLU A 24 -2.90 4.74 -4.43
N GLU A 25 -4.23 4.88 -4.48
CA GLU A 25 -4.93 6.03 -3.91
C GLU A 25 -4.80 6.06 -2.38
N ARG A 26 -4.89 4.92 -1.69
CA ARG A 26 -4.65 4.85 -0.23
C ARG A 26 -3.21 5.21 0.15
N ILE A 27 -2.22 4.79 -0.65
CA ILE A 27 -0.81 5.16 -0.46
C ILE A 27 -0.66 6.67 -0.53
N LYS A 28 -1.22 7.29 -1.59
CA LYS A 28 -1.20 8.74 -1.77
C LYS A 28 -1.83 9.45 -0.57
N GLN A 29 -3.03 9.03 -0.15
CA GLN A 29 -3.72 9.63 1.00
C GLN A 29 -2.94 9.49 2.32
N LYS A 30 -2.28 8.34 2.56
CA LYS A 30 -1.43 8.17 3.75
C LYS A 30 -0.20 9.06 3.70
N LYS A 31 0.45 9.17 2.54
CA LYS A 31 1.61 10.04 2.34
C LYS A 31 1.25 11.51 2.49
N ASP A 32 0.09 11.93 2.01
CA ASP A 32 -0.39 13.30 2.18
C ASP A 32 -0.66 13.62 3.66
N LYS A 33 -1.18 12.65 4.43
CA LYS A 33 -1.41 12.81 5.88
C LYS A 33 -0.13 12.86 6.71
N ILE A 34 0.87 12.04 6.38
CA ILE A 34 2.12 11.92 7.14
C ILE A 34 3.19 12.92 6.64
N GLY A 35 3.08 13.37 5.38
CA GLY A 35 4.03 14.21 4.68
C GLY A 35 4.91 13.40 3.73
N ALA A 36 5.01 13.84 2.46
CA ALA A 36 5.67 13.12 1.37
C ALA A 36 7.18 12.82 1.58
N GLY A 37 7.82 13.46 2.56
CA GLY A 37 9.22 13.21 2.94
C GLY A 37 9.42 12.18 4.06
N TYR A 38 8.35 11.72 4.71
CA TYR A 38 8.42 10.85 5.88
C TYR A 38 7.93 9.42 5.61
N LEU A 39 7.22 9.19 4.51
CA LEU A 39 6.64 7.89 4.19
C LEU A 39 6.92 7.51 2.73
N THR A 40 7.62 6.40 2.54
CA THR A 40 7.84 5.79 1.22
C THR A 40 6.60 5.01 0.78
N ASP A 41 6.47 4.70 -0.51
CA ASP A 41 5.33 3.92 -1.02
C ASP A 41 5.30 2.51 -0.41
N GLN A 42 6.47 1.89 -0.25
CA GLN A 42 6.60 0.60 0.43
C GLN A 42 6.20 0.69 1.91
N GLY A 43 6.64 1.74 2.62
CA GLY A 43 6.22 1.97 4.00
C GLY A 43 4.71 2.19 4.13
N ALA A 44 4.13 2.98 3.21
CA ALA A 44 2.68 3.19 3.15
C ALA A 44 1.92 1.89 2.89
N LEU A 45 2.41 1.06 1.97
CA LEU A 45 1.83 -0.24 1.65
C LEU A 45 1.83 -1.18 2.87
N PHE A 46 2.93 -1.23 3.63
CA PHE A 46 2.99 -1.98 4.90
C PHE A 46 1.95 -1.51 5.91
N LEU A 47 1.78 -0.20 6.07
CA LEU A 47 0.77 0.35 6.97
C LEU A 47 -0.65 0.02 6.49
N ILE A 48 -0.89 0.01 5.18
CA ILE A 48 -2.19 -0.38 4.61
C ILE A 48 -2.47 -1.86 4.86
N ALA A 49 -1.49 -2.74 4.65
CA ALA A 49 -1.61 -4.17 4.94
C ALA A 49 -1.96 -4.39 6.43
N SER A 50 -1.23 -3.71 7.33
CA SER A 50 -1.52 -3.75 8.77
C SER A 50 -2.92 -3.25 9.12
N ASP A 51 -3.41 -2.18 8.50
CA ASP A 51 -4.77 -1.67 8.70
C ASP A 51 -5.85 -2.65 8.20
N LEU A 52 -5.52 -3.44 7.17
CA LEU A 52 -6.39 -4.46 6.58
C LEU A 52 -6.33 -5.82 7.31
N GLY A 53 -5.42 -5.95 8.28
CA GLY A 53 -5.23 -7.15 9.11
C GLY A 53 -4.51 -8.29 8.39
N VAL A 54 -3.61 -7.98 7.45
CA VAL A 54 -2.83 -8.94 6.65
C VAL A 54 -1.34 -8.69 6.71
#